data_AF-D9UK81-F1
#
_entry.id   AF-D9UK81-F1
#
_cell.length_a   1.000
_cell.length_b   1.000
_cell.length_c   1.000
_cell.angle_alpha   90.00
_cell.angle_beta   90.00
_cell.angle_gamma   90.00
#
_symmetry.space_group_name_H-M   'P 1'
#
loop_
_entity.id
_entity.type
_entity.pdbx_description
1 polymer ?
#
loop_
_entity_poly.entity_id
_entity_poly.type
_entity_poly.pdbx_seq_one_letter_code
_entity_poly.pdbx_strand_id
1 'polypeptide(L)'
;MIGPEDDTLDLTEDLAALREAPGPPCDCPWHRRADHATQLAHGAATLTARLGAWLAGGGLQALALRASATAYGLGAAAYTLPTLSLLAPAGLLAFVAAAWRTGRPAPLTVDDARRAFLGALLDLIGDRPGIFLRDLYDLLQAHPAAAHLDDARLRAVLTDSGLTIHKSIRIGPDTGRSGLKRTDVQALLSPAPPAPSPFPVDAGHGAAEGGVDEP
;
A
#
# COMPACT_ATOMS: atom_id res chain seq x y z
N MET A 1 -65.30 23.84 -34.42
CA MET A 1 -64.41 24.99 -34.12
C MET A 1 -63.37 24.48 -33.17
N ILE A 2 -62.21 24.10 -33.71
CA ILE A 2 -61.05 23.59 -32.97
C ILE A 2 -60.01 24.70 -33.09
N GLY A 3 -59.65 25.32 -31.96
CA GLY A 3 -58.64 26.37 -31.92
C GLY A 3 -57.23 25.77 -31.94
N PRO A 4 -56.24 26.43 -32.56
CA PRO A 4 -54.85 26.02 -32.47
C PRO A 4 -54.28 26.48 -31.12
N GLU A 5 -53.93 25.52 -30.26
CA GLU A 5 -53.09 25.78 -29.09
C GLU A 5 -51.63 25.86 -29.54
N ASP A 6 -51.06 27.05 -29.39
CA ASP A 6 -49.66 27.39 -29.61
C ASP A 6 -48.82 26.81 -28.46
N ASP A 7 -48.42 25.55 -28.58
CA ASP A 7 -47.50 24.88 -27.66
C ASP A 7 -46.06 25.23 -28.06
N THR A 8 -45.66 26.47 -27.75
CA THR A 8 -44.29 26.96 -27.93
C THR A 8 -43.44 26.42 -26.79
N LEU A 9 -42.90 25.21 -27.01
CA LEU A 9 -41.86 24.61 -26.17
C LEU A 9 -40.71 25.61 -25.98
N ASP A 10 -40.56 26.10 -24.75
CA ASP A 10 -39.49 27.00 -24.34
C ASP A 10 -38.16 26.22 -24.25
N LEU A 11 -37.55 26.02 -25.41
CA LEU A 11 -36.26 25.34 -25.59
C LEU A 11 -35.09 26.08 -24.89
N THR A 12 -35.31 27.27 -24.33
CA THR A 12 -34.25 28.05 -23.69
C THR A 12 -33.99 27.65 -22.24
N GLU A 13 -35.00 27.14 -21.51
CA GLU A 13 -34.79 26.60 -20.15
C GLU A 13 -34.07 25.25 -20.15
N ASP A 14 -34.38 24.37 -21.11
CA ASP A 14 -33.76 23.04 -21.19
C ASP A 14 -32.27 23.11 -21.59
N LEU A 15 -31.88 24.13 -22.35
CA LEU A 15 -30.48 24.38 -22.70
C LEU A 15 -29.66 25.00 -21.55
N ALA A 16 -30.31 25.70 -20.62
CA ALA A 16 -29.65 26.19 -19.41
C ALA A 16 -29.36 25.04 -18.43
N ALA A 17 -30.30 24.09 -18.30
CA ALA A 17 -30.14 22.91 -17.44
C ALA A 17 -29.01 21.95 -17.90
N LEU A 18 -28.75 21.87 -19.21
CA LEU A 18 -27.67 21.05 -19.76
C LEU A 18 -26.26 21.65 -19.56
N ARG A 19 -26.15 22.92 -19.15
CA ARG A 19 -24.85 23.61 -19.02
C ARG A 19 -24.20 23.47 -17.64
N GLU A 20 -24.96 23.03 -16.63
CA GLU A 20 -24.48 22.86 -15.25
C GLU A 20 -24.27 21.40 -14.82
N ALA A 21 -24.66 20.42 -15.65
CA ALA A 21 -24.32 19.03 -15.37
C ALA A 21 -22.82 18.82 -15.59
N PRO A 22 -22.02 18.41 -14.57
CA PRO A 22 -20.64 18.00 -14.78
C PRO A 22 -20.67 16.79 -15.71
N GLY A 23 -20.36 17.02 -16.98
CA GLY A 23 -20.32 15.98 -17.99
C GLY A 23 -19.38 14.85 -17.56
N PRO A 24 -19.65 13.60 -18.00
CA PRO A 24 -18.74 12.49 -17.73
C PRO A 24 -17.34 12.87 -18.20
N PRO A 25 -16.29 12.55 -17.41
CA PRO A 25 -14.92 12.94 -17.75
C PRO A 25 -14.62 12.49 -19.17
N CYS A 26 -14.37 13.45 -20.05
CA CYS A 26 -14.10 13.17 -21.44
C CYS A 26 -12.80 12.37 -21.50
N ASP A 27 -12.91 11.12 -21.93
CA ASP A 27 -11.83 10.14 -21.99
C ASP A 27 -10.89 10.45 -23.17
N CYS A 28 -10.35 11.67 -23.17
CA CYS A 28 -9.54 12.19 -24.25
C CYS A 28 -8.06 11.82 -24.04
N PRO A 29 -7.32 11.51 -25.12
CA PRO A 29 -5.91 11.08 -25.05
C PRO A 29 -4.97 12.05 -24.32
N TRP A 30 -5.32 13.34 -24.26
CA TRP A 30 -4.54 14.38 -23.58
C TRP A 30 -4.77 14.40 -22.07
N HIS A 31 -5.97 14.05 -21.58
CA HIS A 31 -6.24 13.90 -20.14
C HIS A 31 -5.42 12.74 -19.57
N ARG A 32 -5.42 11.60 -20.27
CA ARG A 32 -4.56 10.44 -19.96
C ARG A 32 -3.07 10.76 -19.89
N ARG A 33 -2.57 11.68 -20.73
CA ARG A 33 -1.15 12.12 -20.68
C ARG A 33 -0.86 13.03 -19.50
N ALA A 34 -1.77 13.95 -19.17
CA ALA A 34 -1.62 14.81 -18.01
C ALA A 34 -1.60 13.99 -16.71
N ASP A 35 -2.49 13.00 -16.60
CA ASP A 35 -2.55 12.07 -15.46
C ASP A 35 -1.28 11.19 -15.38
N HIS A 36 -0.72 10.78 -16.52
CA HIS A 36 0.53 10.03 -16.54
C HIS A 36 1.74 10.88 -16.12
N ALA A 37 1.79 12.16 -16.51
CA ALA A 37 2.86 13.07 -16.13
C ALA A 37 2.85 13.38 -14.63
N THR A 38 1.66 13.60 -14.05
CA THR A 38 1.51 13.81 -12.60
C THR A 38 1.84 12.54 -11.82
N GLN A 39 1.46 11.35 -12.31
CA GLN A 39 1.86 10.07 -11.73
C GLN A 39 3.38 9.86 -11.75
N LEU A 40 4.05 10.15 -12.86
CA LEU A 40 5.51 10.09 -12.96
C LEU A 40 6.19 11.06 -11.99
N ALA A 41 5.67 12.29 -11.88
CA ALA A 41 6.20 13.28 -10.94
C ALA A 41 6.03 12.84 -9.47
N HIS A 42 4.87 12.29 -9.11
CA HIS A 42 4.61 11.79 -7.77
C HIS A 42 5.46 10.56 -7.42
N GLY A 43 5.63 9.65 -8.39
CA GLY A 43 6.53 8.50 -8.28
C GLY A 43 7.99 8.93 -8.09
N ALA A 44 8.44 9.90 -8.89
CA ALA A 44 9.79 10.47 -8.78
C ALA A 44 10.00 11.15 -7.43
N ALA A 45 9.07 11.97 -6.96
CA ALA A 45 9.14 12.62 -5.65
C ALA A 45 9.24 11.58 -4.50
N THR A 46 8.42 10.53 -4.56
CA THR A 46 8.43 9.44 -3.56
C THR A 46 9.76 8.68 -3.56
N LEU A 47 10.31 8.37 -4.74
CA LEU A 47 11.63 7.75 -4.88
C LEU A 47 12.73 8.65 -4.33
N THR A 48 12.65 9.95 -4.60
CA THR A 48 13.64 10.93 -4.14
C THR A 48 13.60 11.09 -2.62
N ALA A 49 12.41 11.11 -2.03
CA ALA A 49 12.23 11.16 -0.58
C ALA A 49 12.75 9.88 0.11
N ARG A 50 12.47 8.71 -0.46
CA ARG A 50 13.01 7.42 0.05
C ARG A 50 14.52 7.34 -0.08
N LEU A 51 15.08 7.81 -1.19
CA LEU A 51 16.53 7.91 -1.37
C LEU A 51 17.13 8.86 -0.33
N GLY A 52 16.52 10.02 -0.10
CA GLY A 52 16.92 10.96 0.93
C GLY A 52 16.89 10.37 2.34
N ALA A 53 15.81 9.67 2.70
CA ALA A 53 15.69 8.98 3.98
C ALA A 53 16.74 7.87 4.15
N TRP A 54 17.02 7.11 3.09
CA TRP A 54 18.07 6.09 3.08
C TRP A 54 19.47 6.70 3.25
N LEU A 55 19.74 7.83 2.58
CA LEU A 55 21.00 8.57 2.72
C LEU A 55 21.16 9.13 4.15
N ALA A 56 20.09 9.70 4.72
CA ALA A 56 20.08 10.27 6.07
C ALA A 56 20.18 9.21 7.18
N GLY A 57 19.63 8.01 6.95
CA GLY A 57 19.68 6.87 7.88
C GLY A 57 21.01 6.11 7.91
N GLY A 58 22.09 6.68 7.35
CA GLY A 58 23.41 6.04 7.36
C GLY A 58 23.65 5.04 6.21
N GLY A 59 22.79 5.00 5.18
CA GLY A 59 23.04 4.21 3.97
C GLY A 59 24.39 4.52 3.32
N LEU A 60 24.83 5.78 3.42
CA LEU A 60 26.16 6.21 3.02
C LEU A 60 27.28 5.66 3.91
N GLN A 61 27.08 5.39 5.20
CA GLN A 61 28.14 4.80 6.05
C GLN A 61 28.38 3.32 5.71
N ALA A 62 27.32 2.55 5.43
CA ALA A 62 27.44 1.16 4.99
C ALA A 62 28.10 1.04 3.60
N LEU A 63 27.82 1.99 2.71
CA LEU A 63 28.43 2.07 1.38
C LEU A 63 29.85 2.66 1.43
N ALA A 64 30.11 3.64 2.30
CA ALA A 64 31.42 4.25 2.50
C ALA A 64 32.42 3.29 3.16
N LEU A 65 31.99 2.42 4.07
CA LEU A 65 32.86 1.37 4.62
C LEU A 65 33.29 0.33 3.57
N ARG A 66 32.44 0.07 2.56
CA ARG A 66 32.77 -0.84 1.44
C ARG A 66 33.47 -0.13 0.28
N ALA A 67 33.21 1.16 0.07
CA ALA A 67 33.76 1.96 -1.02
C ALA A 67 35.09 2.65 -0.66
N SER A 68 35.38 2.91 0.62
CA SER A 68 36.62 3.55 1.05
C SER A 68 37.86 2.72 0.71
N ALA A 69 37.77 1.39 0.82
CA ALA A 69 38.87 0.49 0.45
C ALA A 69 39.16 0.47 -1.06
N THR A 70 38.14 0.58 -1.91
CA THR A 70 38.27 0.56 -3.38
C THR A 70 38.61 1.94 -3.95
N ALA A 71 38.06 3.02 -3.38
CA ALA A 71 38.34 4.39 -3.81
C ALA A 71 39.76 4.86 -3.47
N TYR A 72 40.32 4.48 -2.30
CA TYR A 72 41.71 4.78 -1.98
C TYR A 72 42.70 4.04 -2.90
N GLY A 73 42.40 2.78 -3.23
CA GLY A 73 43.22 1.98 -4.15
C GLY A 73 43.22 2.51 -5.59
N LEU A 74 42.07 2.93 -6.09
CA LEU A 74 41.94 3.48 -7.45
C LEU A 74 42.44 4.93 -7.56
N GLY A 75 42.25 5.75 -6.53
CA GLY A 75 42.73 7.14 -6.49
C GLY A 75 44.26 7.23 -6.49
N ALA A 76 44.95 6.33 -5.76
CA ALA A 76 46.41 6.25 -5.77
C ALA A 76 46.96 5.81 -7.14
N ALA A 77 46.30 4.85 -7.82
CA ALA A 77 46.71 4.36 -9.13
C ALA A 77 46.49 5.38 -10.27
N ALA A 78 45.42 6.18 -10.18
CA ALA A 78 45.11 7.22 -11.16
C ALA A 78 46.10 8.40 -11.13
N TYR A 79 46.75 8.65 -9.98
CA TYR A 79 47.76 9.71 -9.84
C TYR A 79 49.09 9.36 -10.54
N THR A 80 49.38 8.07 -10.73
CA THR A 80 50.65 7.62 -11.33
C THR A 80 50.59 7.37 -12.83
N LEU A 81 49.40 7.24 -13.43
CA LEU A 81 49.22 6.84 -14.83
C LEU A 81 48.09 7.67 -15.49
N PRO A 82 48.41 8.68 -16.32
CA PRO A 82 47.42 9.61 -16.88
C PRO A 82 46.39 8.93 -17.82
N THR A 83 46.68 7.73 -18.32
CA THR A 83 45.78 6.92 -19.16
C THR A 83 44.60 6.31 -18.39
N LEU A 84 44.64 6.26 -17.05
CA LEU A 84 43.53 5.74 -16.23
C LEU A 84 42.34 6.70 -16.09
N SER A 85 42.52 7.97 -16.45
CA SER A 85 41.46 8.99 -16.42
C SER A 85 40.27 8.65 -17.34
N LEU A 86 40.50 7.91 -18.43
CA LEU A 86 39.46 7.43 -19.34
C LEU A 86 38.64 6.27 -18.76
N LEU A 87 39.16 5.55 -17.76
CA LEU A 87 38.48 4.40 -17.13
C LEU A 87 37.66 4.81 -15.89
N ALA A 88 37.89 6.01 -15.35
CA ALA A 88 37.13 6.57 -14.23
C ALA A 88 35.59 6.57 -14.43
N PRO A 89 35.03 7.01 -15.57
CA PRO A 89 33.57 6.98 -15.77
C PRO A 89 33.03 5.55 -15.88
N ALA A 90 33.78 4.62 -16.46
CA ALA A 90 33.39 3.21 -16.53
C ALA A 90 33.38 2.55 -15.14
N GLY A 91 34.39 2.86 -14.31
CA GLY A 91 34.45 2.43 -12.92
C GLY A 91 33.29 3.00 -12.08
N LEU A 92 32.98 4.29 -12.27
CA LEU A 92 31.84 4.92 -11.60
C LEU A 92 30.50 4.29 -12.03
N LEU A 93 30.30 4.05 -13.32
CA LEU A 93 29.09 3.39 -13.83
C LEU A 93 28.97 1.96 -13.32
N ALA A 94 30.07 1.19 -13.30
CA ALA A 94 30.09 -0.15 -12.74
C ALA A 94 29.77 -0.14 -11.23
N PHE A 95 30.31 0.83 -10.49
CA PHE A 95 30.00 1.02 -9.08
C PHE A 95 28.54 1.41 -8.86
N VAL A 96 27.98 2.36 -9.62
CA VAL A 96 26.57 2.75 -9.55
C VAL A 96 25.67 1.58 -9.91
N ALA A 97 26.00 0.79 -10.94
CA ALA A 97 25.24 -0.40 -11.32
C ALA A 97 25.31 -1.49 -10.24
N ALA A 98 26.48 -1.70 -9.63
CA ALA A 98 26.65 -2.64 -8.52
C ALA A 98 25.88 -2.17 -7.27
N ALA A 99 26.02 -0.90 -6.89
CA ALA A 99 25.30 -0.27 -5.79
C ALA A 99 23.79 -0.33 -6.01
N TRP A 100 23.32 -0.11 -7.24
CA TRP A 100 21.93 -0.24 -7.61
C TRP A 100 21.45 -1.68 -7.51
N ARG A 101 22.23 -2.67 -7.99
CA ARG A 101 21.88 -4.10 -7.84
C ARG A 101 21.86 -4.54 -6.38
N THR A 102 22.80 -4.08 -5.55
CA THR A 102 22.84 -4.39 -4.12
C THR A 102 21.81 -3.62 -3.31
N GLY A 103 21.38 -2.45 -3.81
CA GLY A 103 20.37 -1.59 -3.21
C GLY A 103 18.97 -1.79 -3.79
N ARG A 104 18.79 -2.72 -4.75
CA ARG A 104 17.45 -3.14 -5.15
C ARG A 104 16.77 -3.68 -3.89
N PRO A 105 15.57 -3.17 -3.54
CA PRO A 105 14.82 -3.80 -2.47
C PRO A 105 14.71 -5.28 -2.80
N ALA A 106 14.97 -6.13 -1.81
CA ALA A 106 14.84 -7.57 -1.98
C ALA A 106 13.48 -7.86 -2.63
N PRO A 107 13.38 -8.81 -3.57
CA PRO A 107 12.11 -9.17 -4.16
C PRO A 107 11.14 -9.44 -3.00
N LEU A 108 10.07 -8.64 -2.92
CA LEU A 108 9.05 -8.79 -1.89
C LEU A 108 8.55 -10.21 -1.98
N THR A 109 8.69 -10.96 -0.88
CA THR A 109 8.06 -12.26 -0.79
C THR A 109 6.54 -12.06 -0.86
N VAL A 110 5.81 -13.10 -1.27
CA VAL A 110 4.34 -13.03 -1.31
C VAL A 110 3.77 -12.68 0.06
N ASP A 111 4.39 -13.19 1.13
CA ASP A 111 4.00 -12.88 2.51
C ASP A 111 4.27 -11.42 2.89
N ASP A 112 5.38 -10.83 2.44
CA ASP A 112 5.68 -9.42 2.71
C ASP A 112 4.73 -8.49 1.94
N ALA A 113 4.42 -8.83 0.68
CA ALA A 113 3.42 -8.11 -0.10
C ALA A 113 2.03 -8.19 0.55
N ARG A 114 1.64 -9.38 1.03
CA ARG A 114 0.39 -9.60 1.76
C ARG A 114 0.35 -8.78 3.05
N ARG A 115 1.41 -8.78 3.87
CA ARG A 115 1.47 -7.97 5.10
C ARG A 115 1.41 -6.48 4.81
N ALA A 116 2.13 -6.01 3.78
CA ALA A 116 2.09 -4.60 3.37
C ALA A 116 0.67 -4.19 2.93
N PHE A 117 0.00 -5.05 2.16
CA PHE A 117 -1.39 -4.84 1.76
C PHE A 117 -2.34 -4.78 2.97
N LEU A 118 -2.25 -5.73 3.89
CA LEU A 118 -3.05 -5.77 5.12
C LEU A 118 -2.80 -4.54 6.01
N GLY A 119 -1.55 -4.07 6.10
CA GLY A 119 -1.19 -2.84 6.80
C GLY A 119 -1.85 -1.61 6.18
N ALA A 120 -1.72 -1.45 4.86
CA ALA A 120 -2.38 -0.36 4.15
C ALA A 120 -3.91 -0.41 4.29
N LEU A 121 -4.51 -1.60 4.33
CA LEU A 121 -5.93 -1.78 4.58
C LEU A 121 -6.34 -1.34 6.00
N LEU A 122 -5.54 -1.64 7.03
CA LEU A 122 -5.78 -1.15 8.39
C LEU A 122 -5.71 0.38 8.48
N ASP A 123 -4.75 0.99 7.78
CA ASP A 123 -4.62 2.44 7.74
C ASP A 123 -5.83 3.07 7.05
N LEU A 124 -6.32 2.47 5.96
CA LEU A 124 -7.53 2.90 5.26
C LEU A 124 -8.80 2.80 6.13
N ILE A 125 -8.92 1.72 6.91
CA ILE A 125 -10.03 1.57 7.86
C ILE A 125 -9.95 2.66 8.94
N GLY A 126 -8.74 3.01 9.39
CA GLY A 126 -8.52 3.96 10.49
C GLY A 126 -9.18 3.46 11.78
N ASP A 127 -9.65 4.36 12.64
CA ASP A 127 -10.24 3.98 13.94
C ASP A 127 -11.66 3.40 13.84
N ARG A 128 -12.17 3.18 12.63
CA ARG A 128 -13.51 2.62 12.41
C ARG A 128 -13.52 1.12 12.74
N PRO A 129 -14.65 0.55 13.22
CA PRO A 129 -14.76 -0.88 13.53
C PRO A 129 -14.66 -1.77 12.28
N GLY A 130 -14.83 -1.20 11.08
CA GLY A 130 -14.73 -1.90 9.82
C GLY A 130 -14.95 -0.96 8.63
N ILE A 131 -15.02 -1.53 7.44
CA ILE A 131 -15.33 -0.83 6.19
C ILE A 131 -16.33 -1.65 5.35
N PHE A 132 -17.30 -0.99 4.73
CA PHE A 132 -18.19 -1.64 3.78
C PHE A 132 -17.44 -1.99 2.49
N LEU A 133 -17.81 -3.11 1.88
CA LEU A 133 -17.08 -3.64 0.74
C LEU A 133 -17.14 -2.71 -0.48
N ARG A 134 -18.30 -2.08 -0.72
CA ARG A 134 -18.48 -1.10 -1.80
C ARG A 134 -17.55 0.10 -1.62
N ASP A 135 -17.56 0.70 -0.44
CA ASP A 135 -16.76 1.87 -0.13
C ASP A 135 -15.25 1.55 -0.21
N LEU A 136 -14.85 0.33 0.20
CA LEU A 136 -13.49 -0.17 0.00
C LEU A 136 -13.13 -0.29 -1.49
N TYR A 137 -14.04 -0.79 -2.32
CA TYR A 137 -13.81 -0.94 -3.75
C TYR A 137 -13.66 0.40 -4.44
N ASP A 138 -14.51 1.37 -4.11
CA ASP A 138 -14.41 2.73 -4.64
C ASP A 138 -13.05 3.36 -4.28
N LEU A 139 -12.58 3.17 -3.04
CA LEU A 139 -11.26 3.65 -2.59
C LEU A 139 -10.10 2.94 -3.29
N LEU A 140 -10.20 1.63 -3.52
CA LEU A 140 -9.15 0.87 -4.20
C LEU A 140 -9.11 1.18 -5.70
N GLN A 141 -10.26 1.34 -6.35
CA GLN A 141 -10.32 1.74 -7.77
C GLN A 141 -9.79 3.15 -8.01
N ALA A 142 -9.96 4.06 -7.03
CA ALA A 142 -9.33 5.38 -7.09
C ALA A 142 -7.79 5.32 -7.04
N HIS A 143 -7.21 4.21 -6.58
CA HIS A 143 -5.76 4.03 -6.55
C HIS A 143 -5.24 3.54 -7.91
N PRO A 144 -4.27 4.21 -8.55
CA PRO A 144 -3.84 3.88 -9.91
C PRO A 144 -3.28 2.46 -10.06
N ALA A 145 -2.68 1.92 -8.99
CA ALA A 145 -2.18 0.54 -8.97
C ALA A 145 -3.30 -0.52 -9.00
N ALA A 146 -4.53 -0.19 -8.60
CA ALA A 146 -5.65 -1.13 -8.51
C ALA A 146 -6.80 -0.79 -9.48
N ALA A 147 -6.70 0.30 -10.24
CA ALA A 147 -7.71 0.73 -11.23
C ALA A 147 -8.05 -0.32 -12.31
N HIS A 148 -7.18 -1.30 -12.53
CA HIS A 148 -7.38 -2.37 -13.52
C HIS A 148 -8.02 -3.64 -12.93
N LEU A 149 -8.31 -3.65 -11.62
CA LEU A 149 -8.93 -4.78 -10.93
C LEU A 149 -10.44 -4.62 -10.95
N ASP A 150 -11.13 -5.55 -11.60
CA ASP A 150 -12.58 -5.68 -11.49
C ASP A 150 -13.00 -6.17 -10.09
N ASP A 151 -14.27 -5.98 -9.73
CA ASP A 151 -14.81 -6.37 -8.42
C ASP A 151 -14.60 -7.85 -8.08
N ALA A 152 -14.61 -8.73 -9.09
CA ALA A 152 -14.42 -10.16 -8.92
C ALA A 152 -12.96 -10.50 -8.55
N ARG A 153 -12.00 -9.89 -9.24
CA ARG A 153 -10.56 -9.98 -8.95
C ARG A 153 -10.24 -9.37 -7.60
N LEU A 154 -10.83 -8.22 -7.28
CA LEU A 154 -10.63 -7.58 -5.98
C LEU A 154 -11.13 -8.47 -4.84
N ARG A 155 -12.30 -9.09 -5.03
CA ARG A 155 -12.84 -10.09 -4.10
C ARG A 155 -11.92 -11.31 -3.95
N ALA A 156 -11.37 -11.80 -5.07
CA ALA A 156 -10.42 -12.91 -5.07
C ALA A 156 -9.14 -12.55 -4.30
N VAL A 157 -8.57 -11.37 -4.52
CA VAL A 157 -7.38 -10.87 -3.80
C VAL A 157 -7.64 -10.77 -2.29
N LEU A 158 -8.81 -10.25 -1.87
CA LEU A 158 -9.17 -10.20 -0.46
C LEU A 158 -9.27 -11.61 0.16
N THR A 159 -9.88 -12.54 -0.57
CA THR A 159 -10.05 -13.93 -0.10
C THR A 159 -8.71 -14.67 -0.03
N ASP A 160 -7.85 -14.51 -1.04
CA ASP A 160 -6.50 -15.08 -1.09
C ASP A 160 -5.60 -14.53 0.01
N SER A 161 -5.80 -13.25 0.37
CA SER A 161 -5.17 -12.62 1.53
C SER A 161 -5.69 -13.15 2.88
N GLY A 162 -6.66 -14.07 2.88
CA GLY A 162 -7.25 -14.68 4.07
C GLY A 162 -8.27 -13.82 4.80
N LEU A 163 -8.78 -12.75 4.17
CA LEU A 163 -9.77 -11.88 4.78
C LEU A 163 -11.17 -12.46 4.69
N THR A 164 -11.90 -12.41 5.80
CA THR A 164 -13.29 -12.88 5.85
C THR A 164 -14.24 -11.75 5.42
N ILE A 165 -14.94 -11.95 4.31
CA ILE A 165 -15.99 -11.03 3.85
C ILE A 165 -17.31 -11.38 4.54
N HIS A 166 -17.72 -10.53 5.47
CA HIS A 166 -18.98 -10.68 6.19
C HIS A 166 -20.13 -10.21 5.30
N LYS A 167 -21.21 -11.01 5.20
CA LYS A 167 -22.38 -10.65 4.37
C LYS A 167 -23.17 -9.46 4.94
N SER A 168 -23.22 -9.34 6.26
CA SER A 168 -23.90 -8.27 6.98
C SER A 168 -23.03 -7.82 8.14
N ILE A 169 -22.62 -6.56 8.12
CA ILE A 169 -21.96 -5.90 9.24
C ILE A 169 -22.70 -4.65 9.64
N ARG A 170 -22.49 -4.25 10.90
CA ARG A 170 -22.96 -2.98 11.45
C ARG A 170 -21.76 -2.07 11.69
N ILE A 171 -21.76 -0.90 11.05
CA ILE A 171 -20.76 0.14 11.25
C ILE A 171 -21.53 1.42 11.59
N GLY A 172 -21.48 1.83 12.85
CA GLY A 172 -22.25 2.97 13.33
C GLY A 172 -23.77 2.78 13.13
N PRO A 173 -24.46 3.74 12.48
CA PRO A 173 -25.90 3.64 12.21
C PRO A 173 -26.24 2.69 11.05
N ASP A 174 -25.29 2.42 10.15
CA ASP A 174 -25.51 1.61 8.96
C ASP A 174 -25.41 0.11 9.26
N THR A 175 -26.36 -0.67 8.75
CA THR A 175 -26.44 -2.13 8.98
C THR A 175 -26.77 -2.87 7.67
N GLY A 176 -26.55 -4.19 7.66
CA GLY A 176 -27.07 -5.06 6.59
C GLY A 176 -26.23 -5.11 5.32
N ARG A 177 -25.12 -4.38 5.26
CA ARG A 177 -24.22 -4.35 4.10
C ARG A 177 -23.04 -5.29 4.30
N SER A 178 -22.51 -5.84 3.21
CA SER A 178 -21.29 -6.65 3.27
C SER A 178 -20.06 -5.79 3.53
N GLY A 179 -19.09 -6.32 4.25
CA GLY A 179 -17.85 -5.61 4.53
C GLY A 179 -16.83 -6.40 5.33
N LEU A 180 -15.79 -5.70 5.75
CA LEU A 180 -14.64 -6.24 6.48
C LEU A 180 -14.58 -5.61 7.87
N LYS A 181 -14.29 -6.42 8.88
CA LYS A 181 -14.06 -5.94 10.26
C LYS A 181 -12.59 -5.62 10.46
N ARG A 182 -12.30 -4.53 11.17
CA ARG A 182 -10.93 -4.14 11.53
C ARG A 182 -10.21 -5.23 12.32
N THR A 183 -10.93 -5.87 13.25
CA THR A 183 -10.41 -6.96 14.09
C THR A 183 -9.84 -8.12 13.28
N ASP A 184 -10.46 -8.45 12.15
CA ASP A 184 -10.07 -9.60 11.36
C ASP A 184 -8.79 -9.30 10.57
N VAL A 185 -8.67 -8.07 10.05
CA VAL A 185 -7.44 -7.59 9.41
C VAL A 185 -6.30 -7.55 10.43
N GLN A 186 -6.57 -7.07 11.64
CA GLN A 186 -5.57 -6.99 12.71
C GLN A 186 -5.13 -8.37 13.20
N ALA A 187 -6.05 -9.34 13.26
CA ALA A 187 -5.74 -10.72 13.62
C ALA A 187 -4.77 -11.36 12.62
N LEU A 188 -4.87 -11.03 11.33
CA LEU A 188 -3.96 -11.54 10.29
C LEU A 188 -2.55 -10.92 10.35
N LEU A 189 -2.42 -9.71 10.89
CA LEU A 189 -1.12 -9.05 11.09
C LEU A 189 -0.47 -9.38 12.43
N SER A 190 -1.28 -9.79 13.42
CA SER A 190 -0.77 -10.15 14.74
C SER A 190 -0.05 -11.49 14.65
N PRO A 191 1.18 -11.62 15.18
CA PRO A 191 1.80 -12.93 15.32
C PRO A 191 0.87 -13.79 16.17
N ALA A 192 0.50 -14.97 15.66
CA ALA A 192 -0.28 -15.92 16.44
C ALA A 192 0.45 -16.14 17.78
N PRO A 193 -0.25 -16.10 18.93
CA PRO A 193 0.39 -16.43 20.20
C PRO A 193 1.07 -17.80 20.07
N PRO A 194 2.27 -17.98 20.65
CA PRO A 194 2.96 -19.25 20.59
C PRO A 194 2.00 -20.34 21.07
N ALA A 195 1.94 -21.45 20.33
CA ALA A 195 1.07 -22.57 20.67
C ALA A 195 1.29 -22.94 22.15
N PRO A 196 0.22 -23.30 22.90
CA PRO A 196 0.36 -23.69 24.28
C PRO A 196 1.41 -24.81 24.35
N SER A 197 2.42 -24.59 25.20
CA SER A 197 3.49 -25.55 25.42
C SER A 197 2.86 -26.92 25.74
N PRO A 198 3.27 -28.00 25.06
CA PRO A 198 2.76 -29.34 25.35
C PRO A 198 3.21 -29.86 26.72
N PHE A 199 4.09 -29.13 27.42
CA PHE A 199 4.48 -29.46 28.77
C PHE A 199 3.47 -28.87 29.76
N PRO A 200 2.83 -29.71 30.61
CA PRO A 200 2.02 -29.21 31.70
C PRO A 200 2.92 -28.36 32.59
N VAL A 201 2.65 -27.05 32.63
CA VAL A 201 3.20 -26.18 33.67
C VAL A 201 2.47 -26.58 34.94
N ASP A 202 3.14 -27.37 35.78
CA ASP A 202 2.69 -27.69 37.14
C ASP A 202 2.62 -26.37 37.94
N ALA A 203 1.46 -25.74 37.90
CA ALA A 203 1.15 -24.58 38.72
C ALA A 203 0.90 -25.07 40.14
N GLY A 204 1.97 -25.38 40.87
CA GLY A 204 1.97 -25.98 42.20
C GLY A 204 0.80 -25.50 43.08
N HIS A 205 -0.26 -26.28 43.09
CA HIS A 205 -1.39 -26.16 44.01
C HIS A 205 -1.47 -27.49 44.75
N GLY A 206 -0.77 -27.56 45.86
CA GLY A 206 -0.75 -28.73 46.72
C GLY A 206 -0.39 -28.35 48.15
N ALA A 207 -1.41 -27.98 48.92
CA ALA A 207 -1.64 -28.55 50.25
C ALA A 207 -3.01 -28.04 50.75
N ALA A 208 -4.01 -28.92 50.68
CA ALA A 208 -5.32 -28.73 51.28
C ALA A 208 -5.20 -28.63 52.81
N GLU A 209 -5.98 -27.71 53.39
CA GLU A 209 -6.16 -27.53 54.82
C GLU A 209 -6.63 -28.84 55.49
N GLY A 210 -6.01 -29.15 56.63
CA GLY A 210 -6.31 -30.32 57.44
C GLY A 210 -7.72 -30.26 58.02
N GLY A 211 -8.34 -31.42 58.11
CA GLY A 211 -9.64 -31.61 58.75
C GLY A 211 -9.61 -31.23 60.23
N VAL A 212 -10.69 -30.61 60.67
CA VAL A 212 -11.06 -30.46 62.08
C VAL A 212 -12.30 -31.33 62.31
N ASP A 213 -12.16 -32.28 63.24
CA ASP A 213 -13.20 -33.16 63.78
C ASP A 213 -14.34 -32.39 64.45
N GLU A 214 -15.56 -32.95 64.39
CA GLU A 214 -16.52 -33.18 65.49
C GLU A 214 -17.95 -33.42 64.95
N PRO A 215 -18.87 -34.09 65.68
CA PRO A 215 -18.74 -35.06 66.77
C PRO A 215 -19.29 -36.48 66.43
#